data_AF-A0A8J2JLK7-F1
#
_entry.id   AF-A0A8J2JLK7-F1
#
_cell.length_a   1.000
_cell.length_b   1.000
_cell.length_c   1.000
_cell.angle_alpha   90.00
_cell.angle_beta   90.00
_cell.angle_gamma   90.00
#
_symmetry.space_group_name_H-M   'P 1'
#
loop_
_entity.id
_entity.type
_entity.pdbx_description
1 polymer ?
#
loop_
_entity_poly.entity_id
_entity_poly.type
_entity_poly.pdbx_seq_one_letter_code
_entity_poly.pdbx_strand_id
1 'polypeptide(L)'
;MELEHSAVKCLVRAIETRFACIIYEGSAVDVVHRSLSDHVGRHPISVAPTTTFFISSCWVMEKRAVFRSNFETIMHLTMDMGLNNHWVARNYDRLREERQKANKSDTTYTLSEDPDGPKALAVEEFTGPFYLFIAGIVLAISAIFIEMLVLKNTPTF
;
A
#
# COMPACT_ATOMS: atom_id res chain seq x y z
N MET A 1 24.88 -2.99 -0.48
CA MET A 1 23.44 -3.14 -0.76
C MET A 1 23.25 -4.60 -1.14
N GLU A 2 22.76 -5.42 -0.20
CA GLU A 2 22.50 -6.84 -0.48
C GLU A 2 21.22 -6.94 -1.30
N LEU A 3 21.32 -7.51 -2.50
CA LEU A 3 20.17 -7.78 -3.36
C LEU A 3 19.43 -8.98 -2.78
N GLU A 4 18.23 -8.76 -2.25
CA GLU A 4 17.37 -9.86 -1.83
C GLU A 4 16.96 -10.70 -3.05
N HIS A 5 17.39 -11.96 -3.08
CA HIS A 5 17.15 -12.88 -4.20
C HIS A 5 15.69 -13.33 -4.37
N SER A 6 14.80 -12.93 -3.46
CA SER A 6 13.37 -13.27 -3.52
C SER A 6 12.54 -12.01 -3.56
N ALA A 7 11.72 -11.86 -4.61
CA ALA A 7 10.79 -10.74 -4.76
C ALA A 7 9.83 -10.63 -3.55
N VAL A 8 9.41 -11.76 -3.00
CA VAL A 8 8.57 -11.81 -1.79
C VAL A 8 9.29 -11.15 -0.61
N LYS A 9 10.54 -11.52 -0.35
CA LYS A 9 11.30 -10.96 0.79
C LYS A 9 11.55 -9.46 0.64
N CYS A 10 11.91 -9.02 -0.56
CA CYS A 10 12.10 -7.60 -0.85
C CYS A 10 10.82 -6.78 -0.61
N LEU A 11 9.67 -7.32 -1.02
CA LEU A 11 8.37 -6.68 -0.79
C LEU A 11 7.94 -6.72 0.69
N VAL A 12 8.14 -7.85 1.39
CA VAL A 12 7.87 -7.94 2.83
C VAL A 12 8.73 -6.95 3.61
N ARG A 13 10.01 -6.83 3.27
CA ARG A 13 10.91 -5.85 3.86
C ARG A 13 10.46 -4.41 3.60
N ALA A 14 9.94 -4.12 2.41
CA ALA A 14 9.36 -2.82 2.08
C ALA A 14 8.07 -2.51 2.88
N ILE A 15 7.34 -3.54 3.30
CA ILE A 15 6.15 -3.39 4.17
C ILE A 15 6.58 -3.15 5.62
N GLU A 16 7.55 -3.92 6.12
CA GLU A 16 7.97 -3.90 7.53
C GLU A 16 8.90 -2.73 7.88
N THR A 17 9.58 -2.14 6.89
CA THR A 17 10.60 -1.10 7.08
C THR A 17 10.42 0.06 6.12
N ARG A 18 11.09 1.20 6.37
CA ARG A 18 11.12 2.34 5.43
C ARG A 18 12.06 2.05 4.26
N PHE A 19 11.71 1.08 3.41
CA PHE A 19 12.52 0.57 2.32
C PHE A 19 11.77 0.60 0.98
N ALA A 20 12.48 0.88 -0.11
CA ALA A 20 11.94 0.84 -1.47
C ALA A 20 12.52 -0.37 -2.21
N CYS A 21 11.63 -1.23 -2.72
CA CYS A 21 12.00 -2.42 -3.47
C CYS A 21 11.92 -2.13 -4.99
N ILE A 22 13.01 -2.39 -5.72
CA ILE A 22 13.06 -2.26 -7.19
C ILE A 22 12.93 -3.65 -7.80
N ILE A 23 11.79 -3.92 -8.46
CA ILE A 23 11.49 -5.21 -9.07
C ILE A 23 10.78 -5.04 -10.41
N TYR A 24 10.78 -6.12 -11.20
CA TYR A 24 10.03 -6.16 -12.45
C TYR A 24 8.52 -6.10 -12.20
N GLU A 25 7.82 -5.19 -12.89
CA GLU A 25 6.39 -4.92 -12.69
C GLU A 25 5.53 -6.19 -12.74
N GLY A 26 5.70 -7.03 -13.76
CA GLY A 26 4.92 -8.27 -13.87
C GLY A 26 5.11 -9.22 -12.68
N SER A 27 6.33 -9.30 -12.14
CA SER A 27 6.60 -10.10 -10.93
C SER A 27 6.07 -9.44 -9.67
N ALA A 28 6.06 -8.11 -9.60
CA ALA A 28 5.50 -7.34 -8.49
C ALA A 28 4.01 -7.63 -8.36
N VAL A 29 3.27 -7.48 -9.45
CA VAL A 29 1.82 -7.68 -9.49
C VAL A 29 1.45 -9.12 -9.13
N ASP A 30 2.15 -10.11 -9.69
CA ASP A 30 1.87 -11.52 -9.38
C ASP A 30 2.17 -11.87 -7.91
N VAL A 31 3.32 -11.44 -7.37
CA VAL A 31 3.67 -11.70 -5.96
C VAL A 31 2.72 -11.00 -5.00
N VAL A 32 2.32 -9.77 -5.32
CA VAL A 32 1.35 -9.03 -4.53
C VAL A 32 0.03 -9.78 -4.47
N HIS A 33 -0.55 -10.16 -5.60
CA HIS A 33 -1.82 -10.86 -5.64
C HIS A 33 -1.77 -12.28 -5.05
N ARG A 34 -0.65 -13.00 -5.23
CA ARG A 34 -0.51 -14.39 -4.76
C ARG A 34 -0.10 -14.52 -3.31
N SER A 35 0.72 -13.61 -2.79
CA SER A 35 1.36 -13.78 -1.48
C SER A 35 1.06 -12.66 -0.49
N LEU A 36 0.76 -11.44 -0.94
CA LEU A 36 0.72 -10.27 -0.04
C LEU A 36 -0.64 -9.56 0.04
N SER A 37 -1.60 -9.92 -0.82
CA SER A 37 -2.95 -9.36 -0.69
C SER A 37 -3.77 -10.08 0.40
N ASP A 38 -4.92 -9.52 0.73
CA ASP A 38 -5.91 -10.15 1.61
C ASP A 38 -6.93 -10.97 0.81
N HIS A 39 -7.91 -11.58 1.49
CA HIS A 39 -9.05 -12.28 0.89
C HIS A 39 -9.92 -11.40 -0.04
N VAL A 40 -9.84 -10.08 0.10
CA VAL A 40 -10.53 -9.10 -0.77
C VAL A 40 -9.62 -8.59 -1.90
N GLY A 41 -8.34 -8.99 -1.94
CA GLY A 41 -7.36 -8.53 -2.93
C GLY A 41 -6.68 -7.19 -2.58
N ARG A 42 -6.88 -6.67 -1.35
CA ARG A 42 -6.19 -5.47 -0.85
C ARG A 42 -4.75 -5.77 -0.48
N HIS A 43 -3.81 -4.85 -0.70
CA HIS A 43 -2.39 -5.00 -0.35
C HIS A 43 -1.82 -3.69 0.21
N PRO A 44 -0.78 -3.73 1.06
CA PRO A 44 -0.21 -2.53 1.70
C PRO A 44 0.80 -1.79 0.79
N ILE A 45 1.11 -2.37 -0.37
CA ILE A 45 2.17 -1.90 -1.24
C ILE A 45 1.62 -0.81 -2.16
N SER A 46 2.27 0.35 -2.13
CA SER A 46 2.08 1.39 -3.14
C SER A 46 3.12 1.22 -4.25
N VAL A 47 2.66 1.20 -5.50
CA VAL A 47 3.53 1.12 -6.67
C VAL A 47 3.73 2.53 -7.21
N ALA A 48 4.99 2.89 -7.50
CA ALA A 48 5.29 4.17 -8.11
C ALA A 48 4.63 4.27 -9.50
N PRO A 49 4.08 5.43 -9.89
CA PRO A 49 3.32 5.58 -11.15
C PRO A 49 4.19 5.48 -12.41
N THR A 50 5.52 5.43 -12.27
CA THR A 50 6.45 5.40 -13.39
C THR A 50 7.42 4.24 -13.24
N THR A 51 7.65 3.53 -14.35
CA THR A 51 8.67 2.48 -14.45
C THR A 51 9.98 3.11 -14.92
N THR A 52 11.10 2.65 -14.35
CA THR A 52 12.43 3.16 -14.70
C THR A 52 12.93 2.65 -16.06
N PHE A 53 12.47 1.47 -16.49
CA PHE A 53 12.84 0.86 -17.75
C PHE A 53 11.77 -0.14 -18.19
N PHE A 54 11.57 -0.26 -19.51
CA PHE A 54 10.64 -1.24 -20.09
C PHE A 54 11.40 -2.50 -20.50
N ILE A 55 11.04 -3.62 -19.91
CA ILE A 55 11.52 -4.95 -20.30
C ILE A 55 10.32 -5.78 -20.74
N SER A 56 10.33 -6.22 -21.99
CA SER A 56 9.33 -7.12 -22.53
C SER A 56 9.70 -8.57 -22.23
N SER A 57 8.74 -9.35 -21.77
CA SER A 57 8.88 -10.80 -21.68
C SER A 57 8.56 -11.42 -23.05
N CYS A 58 9.43 -12.31 -23.53
CA CYS A 58 9.26 -12.95 -24.84
C CYS A 58 9.53 -14.45 -24.74
N TRP A 59 8.90 -15.19 -25.65
CA TRP A 59 9.18 -16.61 -25.83
C TRP A 59 10.52 -16.78 -26.54
N VAL A 60 11.40 -17.59 -25.95
CA VAL A 60 12.70 -17.92 -26.54
C VAL A 60 12.59 -19.26 -27.24
N MET A 61 13.02 -19.32 -28.49
CA MET A 61 13.06 -20.53 -29.30
C MET A 61 14.45 -20.78 -29.84
N GLU A 62 14.75 -22.04 -30.13
CA GLU A 62 15.99 -22.40 -30.82
C GLU A 62 16.09 -21.69 -32.19
N LYS A 63 17.32 -21.32 -32.56
CA LYS A 63 17.58 -20.67 -33.83
C LYS A 63 17.13 -21.60 -34.98
N ARG A 64 16.33 -21.07 -35.91
CA ARG A 64 15.73 -21.81 -37.05
C ARG A 64 14.69 -22.87 -36.64
N ALA A 65 14.04 -22.72 -35.49
CA ALA A 65 12.88 -23.54 -35.16
C ALA A 65 11.82 -23.49 -36.28
N VAL A 66 11.45 -24.66 -36.80
CA VAL A 66 10.52 -24.81 -37.95
C VAL A 66 9.13 -24.25 -37.63
N PHE A 67 8.75 -24.24 -36.36
CA PHE A 67 7.44 -23.78 -35.89
C PHE A 67 7.39 -22.29 -35.55
N ARG A 68 8.50 -21.55 -35.68
CA ARG A 68 8.59 -20.15 -35.25
C ARG A 68 7.52 -19.28 -35.92
N SER A 69 7.37 -19.36 -37.23
CA SER A 69 6.40 -18.54 -37.98
C SER A 69 4.97 -18.83 -37.56
N ASN A 70 4.62 -20.11 -37.41
CA ASN A 70 3.28 -20.53 -37.00
C ASN A 70 2.97 -20.07 -35.57
N PHE A 71 3.96 -20.17 -34.67
CA PHE A 71 3.80 -19.69 -33.31
C PHE A 71 3.65 -18.17 -33.25
N GLU A 72 4.45 -17.41 -33.98
CA GLU A 72 4.32 -15.95 -34.08
C GLU A 72 2.91 -15.56 -34.58
N THR A 73 2.39 -16.22 -35.61
CA THR A 73 1.01 -15.98 -36.10
C THR A 73 -0.05 -16.27 -35.03
N ILE A 74 0.06 -17.41 -34.33
CA ILE A 74 -0.87 -17.75 -33.25
C ILE A 74 -0.80 -16.72 -32.12
N MET A 75 0.41 -16.30 -31.72
CA MET A 75 0.59 -15.32 -30.68
C MET A 75 -0.04 -13.98 -31.04
N HIS A 76 0.16 -13.50 -32.28
CA HIS A 76 -0.51 -12.28 -32.76
C HIS A 76 -2.02 -12.41 -32.70
N LEU A 77 -2.59 -13.52 -33.19
CA LEU A 77 -4.03 -13.77 -33.12
C LEU A 77 -4.54 -13.77 -31.67
N THR A 78 -3.80 -14.38 -30.72
CA THR A 78 -4.20 -14.36 -29.31
C THR A 78 -4.16 -12.97 -28.69
N MET A 79 -3.20 -12.13 -29.09
CA MET A 79 -3.12 -10.74 -28.65
C MET A 79 -4.26 -9.90 -29.25
N ASP A 80 -4.50 -10.02 -30.55
CA ASP A 80 -5.54 -9.27 -31.27
C ASP A 80 -6.95 -9.62 -30.80
N MET A 81 -7.18 -10.89 -30.43
CA MET A 81 -8.45 -11.35 -29.83
C MET A 81 -8.59 -10.98 -28.34
N GLY A 82 -7.58 -10.36 -27.73
CA GLY A 82 -7.59 -10.00 -26.31
C GLY A 82 -7.55 -11.21 -25.35
N LEU A 83 -7.22 -12.41 -25.85
CA LEU A 83 -7.18 -13.65 -25.05
C LEU A 83 -6.17 -13.56 -23.91
N ASN A 84 -5.06 -12.86 -24.11
CA ASN A 84 -4.05 -12.64 -23.07
C ASN A 84 -4.65 -11.92 -21.85
N ASN A 85 -5.39 -10.84 -22.06
CA ASN A 85 -6.03 -10.10 -20.97
C ASN A 85 -7.06 -10.96 -20.25
N HIS A 86 -7.82 -11.76 -21.00
CA HIS A 86 -8.78 -12.70 -20.42
C HIS A 86 -8.10 -13.79 -19.57
N TRP A 87 -6.94 -14.31 -20.00
CA TRP A 87 -6.19 -15.30 -19.22
C TRP A 87 -5.63 -14.71 -17.94
N VAL A 88 -5.07 -13.49 -18.00
CA VAL A 88 -4.56 -12.77 -16.84
C VAL A 88 -5.69 -12.50 -15.84
N ALA A 89 -6.82 -11.95 -16.29
CA ALA A 89 -7.98 -11.70 -15.45
C ALA A 89 -8.49 -12.98 -14.79
N ARG A 90 -8.68 -14.05 -15.57
CA ARG A 90 -9.14 -15.35 -15.06
C ARG A 90 -8.20 -15.95 -14.02
N ASN A 91 -6.90 -15.75 -14.17
CA ASN A 91 -5.91 -16.22 -13.19
C ASN A 91 -6.04 -15.47 -11.87
N TYR A 92 -6.21 -14.14 -11.91
CA TYR A 92 -6.40 -13.33 -10.70
C TYR A 92 -7.75 -13.57 -10.03
N ASP A 93 -8.82 -13.75 -10.80
CA ASP A 93 -10.14 -14.10 -10.27
C ASP A 93 -10.10 -15.43 -9.52
N ARG A 94 -9.44 -16.43 -10.12
CA ARG A 94 -9.23 -17.73 -9.46
C ARG A 94 -8.45 -17.61 -8.16
N LEU A 95 -7.36 -16.83 -8.14
CA LEU A 95 -6.57 -16.58 -6.94
C LEU A 95 -7.43 -15.90 -5.84
N ARG A 96 -8.31 -14.98 -6.23
CA ARG A 96 -9.24 -14.32 -5.31
C ARG A 96 -10.25 -15.31 -4.74
N GLU A 97 -10.83 -16.18 -5.57
CA GLU A 97 -11.74 -17.23 -5.11
C GLU A 97 -11.07 -18.22 -4.15
N GLU A 98 -9.84 -18.66 -4.46
CA GLU A 98 -9.06 -19.56 -3.61
C GLU A 98 -8.80 -18.94 -2.23
N ARG A 99 -8.55 -17.63 -2.17
CA ARG A 99 -8.34 -16.89 -0.91
C ARG A 99 -9.61 -16.57 -0.15
N GLN A 100 -10.74 -16.39 -0.82
CA GLN A 100 -12.03 -16.26 -0.14
C GLN A 100 -12.47 -17.58 0.52
N LYS A 101 -12.05 -18.71 -0.04
CA LYS A 101 -12.29 -20.04 0.52
C LYS A 101 -11.31 -20.38 1.65
N ALA A 102 -10.10 -19.82 1.65
CA ALA A 102 -9.19 -19.90 2.78
C ALA A 102 -9.80 -19.14 3.98
N ASN A 103 -9.86 -19.78 5.14
CA ASN A 103 -10.43 -19.18 6.34
C ASN A 103 -9.73 -17.85 6.68
N LYS A 104 -10.47 -16.85 7.18
CA LYS A 104 -9.96 -15.53 7.61
C LYS A 104 -8.76 -15.59 8.59
N SER A 105 -8.50 -16.75 9.20
CA SER A 105 -7.39 -16.99 10.11
C SER A 105 -6.03 -17.21 9.43
N ASP A 106 -5.99 -17.53 8.14
CA ASP A 106 -4.75 -17.86 7.41
C ASP A 106 -4.17 -16.66 6.62
N THR A 107 -4.86 -15.51 6.61
CA THR A 107 -4.31 -14.29 6.01
C THR A 107 -3.31 -13.64 6.96
N THR A 108 -2.04 -13.62 6.55
CA THR A 108 -0.90 -13.06 7.33
C THR A 108 -1.05 -11.56 7.59
N TYR A 109 -1.88 -10.88 6.81
CA TYR A 109 -2.16 -9.46 6.95
C TYR A 109 -3.67 -9.26 6.99
N THR A 110 -4.14 -8.53 8.00
CA THR A 110 -5.49 -7.95 8.03
C THR A 110 -5.31 -6.48 7.71
N LEU A 111 -5.38 -6.12 6.43
CA LEU A 111 -5.30 -4.73 6.00
C LEU A 111 -6.65 -4.08 6.28
N SER A 112 -6.71 -3.48 7.47
CA SER A 112 -7.80 -2.62 7.88
C SER A 112 -7.78 -1.31 7.08
N GLU A 113 -8.96 -1.01 6.55
CA GLU A 113 -9.43 0.27 6.01
C GLU A 113 -8.74 0.81 4.74
N ASP A 114 -9.61 1.21 3.79
CA ASP A 114 -9.20 1.95 2.61
C ASP A 114 -8.42 3.20 3.04
N PRO A 115 -7.23 3.48 2.47
CA PRO A 115 -6.50 4.70 2.78
C PRO A 115 -7.32 5.96 2.43
N ASP A 116 -8.23 5.85 1.47
CA ASP A 116 -9.15 6.90 0.99
C ASP A 116 -10.59 6.75 1.50
N GLY A 117 -10.85 5.78 2.39
CA GLY A 117 -12.15 5.59 3.02
C GLY A 117 -12.41 6.64 4.10
N PRO A 118 -13.67 6.91 4.47
CA PRO A 118 -13.97 7.74 5.62
C PRO A 118 -13.37 7.08 6.87
N LYS A 119 -12.24 7.62 7.34
CA LYS A 119 -11.58 7.15 8.56
C LYS A 119 -12.51 7.39 9.74
N ALA A 120 -12.65 6.39 10.59
CA ALA A 120 -13.33 6.59 11.87
C ALA A 120 -12.59 7.68 12.65
N LEU A 121 -13.34 8.65 13.18
CA LEU A 121 -12.80 9.79 13.91
C LEU A 121 -12.03 9.29 15.14
N ALA A 122 -10.70 9.36 15.11
CA ALA A 122 -9.86 8.88 16.19
C ALA A 122 -9.70 9.94 17.29
N VAL A 123 -9.56 9.50 18.55
CA VAL A 123 -9.36 10.40 19.71
C VAL A 123 -8.09 11.26 19.55
N GLU A 124 -7.11 10.77 18.78
CA GLU A 124 -5.87 11.49 18.46
C GLU A 124 -6.13 12.82 17.73
N GLU A 125 -7.17 12.89 16.89
CA GLU A 125 -7.53 14.11 16.16
C GLU A 125 -8.16 15.18 17.07
N PHE A 126 -8.68 14.80 18.25
CA PHE A 126 -9.20 15.74 19.24
C PHE A 126 -8.16 16.31 20.20
N THR A 127 -6.91 15.85 20.12
CA THR A 127 -5.85 16.28 21.05
C THR A 127 -5.58 17.78 20.98
N GLY A 128 -5.61 18.38 19.78
CA GLY A 128 -5.40 19.82 19.56
C GLY A 128 -6.36 20.72 20.36
N PRO A 129 -7.68 20.54 20.23
CA PRO A 129 -8.67 21.24 21.05
C PRO A 129 -8.47 21.07 22.57
N PHE A 130 -8.13 19.87 23.03
CA PHE A 130 -7.86 19.63 24.46
C PHE A 130 -6.63 20.39 24.96
N TYR A 131 -5.55 20.46 24.18
CA TYR A 131 -4.37 21.26 24.53
C TYR A 131 -4.68 22.76 24.59
N LEU A 132 -5.48 23.28 23.65
CA LEU A 132 -5.92 24.68 23.67
C LEU A 132 -6.80 25.00 24.89
N PHE A 133 -7.69 24.08 25.26
CA PHE A 133 -8.53 24.23 26.43
C PHE A 133 -7.71 24.29 27.73
N ILE A 134 -6.75 23.38 27.90
CA ILE A 134 -5.85 23.36 29.06
C ILE A 134 -4.99 24.64 29.09
N ALA A 135 -4.44 25.06 27.96
CA ALA A 135 -3.66 26.30 27.86
C ALA A 135 -4.49 27.54 28.26
N GLY A 136 -5.76 27.59 27.85
CA GLY A 136 -6.70 28.63 28.23
C GLY A 136 -6.96 28.68 29.74
N ILE A 137 -7.10 27.53 30.40
CA ILE A 137 -7.26 27.44 31.86
C ILE A 137 -6.01 27.98 32.56
N VAL A 138 -4.82 27.58 32.13
CA VAL A 138 -3.56 28.03 32.73
C VAL A 138 -3.39 29.54 32.58
N LEU A 139 -3.71 30.09 31.40
CA LEU A 139 -3.68 31.53 31.17
C LEU A 139 -4.67 32.28 32.06
N ALA A 140 -5.90 31.80 32.19
CA ALA A 140 -6.92 32.42 33.04
C ALA A 140 -6.48 32.45 34.52
N ILE A 141 -5.94 31.33 35.03
CA ILE A 141 -5.40 31.26 36.39
C ILE A 141 -4.25 32.26 36.57
N SER A 142 -3.32 32.30 35.62
CA SER A 142 -2.19 33.23 35.69
C SER A 142 -2.63 34.70 35.70
N ALA A 143 -3.64 35.05 34.91
CA ALA A 143 -4.19 36.40 34.85
C ALA A 143 -4.81 36.82 36.19
N ILE A 144 -5.58 35.94 36.84
CA ILE A 144 -6.18 36.19 38.15
C ILE A 144 -5.09 36.43 39.22
N PHE A 145 -4.02 35.62 39.22
CA PHE A 145 -2.91 35.81 40.16
C PHE A 145 -2.18 37.14 39.95
N ILE A 146 -1.96 37.54 38.69
CA ILE A 146 -1.34 38.83 38.36
C ILE A 146 -2.24 39.98 38.82
N GLU A 147 -3.54 39.91 38.57
CA GLU A 147 -4.50 40.96 38.94
C GLU A 147 -4.59 41.12 40.47
N MET A 148 -4.60 40.02 41.23
CA MET A 148 -4.55 40.06 42.69
C MET A 148 -3.25 40.65 43.24
N LEU A 149 -2.10 40.39 42.59
CA LEU A 149 -0.82 40.99 42.96
C LEU A 149 -0.79 42.50 42.70
N VAL A 150 -1.36 42.95 41.57
CA VAL A 150 -1.47 44.37 41.23
C VAL A 150 -2.39 45.09 42.22
N LEU A 151 -3.59 44.55 42.48
CA LEU A 151 -4.56 45.13 43.43
C LEU A 151 -4.02 45.24 44.86
N LYS A 152 -3.17 44.29 45.28
CA LYS A 152 -2.54 44.31 46.61
C LYS A 152 -1.42 45.35 46.73
N ASN A 153 -0.79 45.73 45.62
CA ASN A 153 0.32 46.69 45.58
C ASN A 153 -0.11 48.13 45.25
N THR A 154 -1.37 48.34 44.87
CA THR A 154 -1.93 49.69 44.73
C THR A 154 -2.35 50.25 46.11
N PRO A 155 -1.69 51.30 46.63
CA PRO A 155 -2.13 51.96 47.85
C PRO A 155 -3.48 52.64 47.58
N THR A 156 -4.51 52.22 48.30
CA THR A 156 -5.78 52.94 48.39
C THR A 156 -5.51 54.30 49.04
N PHE A 157 -5.63 55.37 48.25
CA PHE A 157 -5.73 56.74 48.74
C PHE A 157 -7.12 57.02 49.32
#